data_AF-A0A6G9FB73-F1
#
_entry.id   AF-A0A6G9FB73-F1
#
_cell.length_a   1.000
_cell.length_b   1.000
_cell.length_c   1.000
_cell.angle_alpha   90.00
_cell.angle_beta   90.00
_cell.angle_gamma   90.00
#
_symmetry.space_group_name_H-M   'P 1'
#
loop_
_entity.id
_entity.type
_entity.pdbx_description
1 polymer ?
#
loop_
_entity_poly.entity_id
_entity_poly.type
_entity_poly.pdbx_seq_one_letter_code
_entity_poly.pdbx_strand_id
1 'polypeptide(L)'
;MTPLRLTDIERAVRDSWSADTCTPEFRSRWSPDNPARDQCGVTAMVLNDLMGGELVRGEVHVDGERVDFHWWNRLGMGIDVDLTREQFRPEETVTGGVVVPRPPVTEWRRLREEYELLRARVVDKLNQLQATM
;
A
#
# COMPACT_ATOMS: atom_id res chain seq x y z
N MET A 1 -11.50 8.49 20.68
CA MET A 1 -11.40 7.79 19.39
C MET A 1 -11.28 6.30 19.69
N THR A 2 -12.14 5.47 19.09
CA THR A 2 -12.02 4.01 19.20
C THR A 2 -10.77 3.58 18.44
N PRO A 3 -9.87 2.79 19.04
CA PRO A 3 -8.67 2.32 18.35
C PRO A 3 -9.07 1.44 17.15
N LEU A 4 -8.44 1.66 16.00
CA LEU A 4 -8.61 0.82 14.82
C LEU A 4 -7.83 -0.48 14.98
N ARG A 5 -8.42 -1.62 14.60
CA ARG A 5 -7.71 -2.90 14.52
C ARG A 5 -7.02 -3.01 13.17
N LEU A 6 -5.83 -3.61 13.15
CA LEU A 6 -5.11 -3.87 11.90
C LEU A 6 -5.96 -4.70 10.91
N THR A 7 -6.76 -5.65 11.41
CA THR A 7 -7.67 -6.45 10.58
C THR A 7 -8.79 -5.62 9.92
N ASP A 8 -9.27 -4.58 10.59
CA ASP A 8 -10.28 -3.68 10.02
C ASP A 8 -9.66 -2.77 8.95
N ILE A 9 -8.43 -2.30 9.19
CA ILE A 9 -7.63 -1.54 8.21
C ILE A 9 -7.34 -2.41 6.98
N GLU A 10 -6.87 -3.64 7.19
CA GLU A 10 -6.56 -4.57 6.10
C GLU A 10 -7.78 -4.83 5.23
N ARG A 11 -8.93 -5.17 5.83
CA ARG A 11 -10.18 -5.37 5.09
C ARG A 11 -10.58 -4.11 4.32
N ALA A 12 -10.52 -2.94 4.96
CA ALA A 12 -10.87 -1.68 4.31
C ALA A 12 -9.97 -1.37 3.10
N VAL A 13 -8.66 -1.63 3.21
CA VAL A 13 -7.70 -1.48 2.11
C VAL A 13 -8.01 -2.45 0.97
N ARG A 14 -8.14 -3.75 1.26
CA ARG A 14 -8.40 -4.78 0.26
C ARG A 14 -9.69 -4.52 -0.51
N ASP A 15 -10.76 -4.14 0.19
CA ASP A 15 -12.05 -3.85 -0.43
C ASP A 15 -12.07 -2.51 -1.20
N SER A 16 -11.01 -1.71 -1.11
CA SER A 16 -10.89 -0.40 -1.77
C SER A 16 -10.05 -0.44 -3.04
N TRP A 17 -9.25 -1.50 -3.23
CA TRP A 17 -8.47 -1.67 -4.44
C TRP A 17 -9.35 -1.89 -5.66
N SER A 18 -8.96 -1.23 -6.73
CA SER A 18 -9.48 -1.39 -8.08
C SER A 18 -8.41 -0.97 -9.09
N ALA A 19 -8.68 -1.15 -10.39
CA ALA A 19 -7.82 -0.64 -11.45
C ALA A 19 -7.46 0.84 -11.24
N ASP A 20 -8.41 1.69 -10.86
CA ASP A 20 -8.16 3.14 -10.69
C ASP A 20 -7.27 3.52 -9.49
N THR A 21 -6.90 2.56 -8.65
CA THR A 21 -5.99 2.77 -7.50
C THR A 21 -4.58 2.24 -7.74
N CYS A 22 -4.38 1.39 -8.76
CA CYS A 22 -3.04 1.02 -9.19
C CYS A 22 -2.42 2.12 -10.08
N THR A 23 -1.14 1.99 -10.45
CA THR A 23 -0.51 3.01 -11.30
C THR A 23 -1.26 3.16 -12.63
N PRO A 24 -1.30 4.37 -13.23
CA PRO A 24 -1.96 4.60 -14.52
C PRO A 24 -1.57 3.60 -15.61
N GLU A 25 -0.30 3.18 -15.61
CA GLU A 25 0.25 2.26 -16.60
C GLU A 25 -0.23 0.81 -16.40
N PHE A 26 -0.64 0.45 -15.18
CA PHE A 26 -1.07 -0.90 -14.83
C PHE A 26 -2.61 -1.11 -14.88
N ARG A 27 -3.41 -0.04 -14.98
CA ARG A 27 -4.89 -0.12 -14.91
C ARG A 27 -5.52 -1.18 -15.84
N SER A 28 -5.02 -1.28 -17.08
CA SER A 28 -5.53 -2.25 -18.07
C SER A 28 -5.15 -3.71 -17.77
N ARG A 29 -4.21 -3.94 -16.84
CA ARG A 29 -3.72 -5.27 -16.42
C ARG A 29 -4.20 -5.66 -15.03
N TRP A 30 -4.88 -4.75 -14.34
CA TRP A 30 -5.46 -5.05 -13.03
C TRP A 30 -6.50 -6.17 -13.16
N SER A 31 -6.48 -7.10 -12.21
CA SER A 31 -7.39 -8.25 -12.16
C SER A 31 -7.79 -8.54 -10.71
N PRO A 32 -9.05 -8.97 -10.46
CA PRO A 32 -9.46 -9.45 -9.15
C PRO A 32 -8.69 -10.69 -8.66
N ASP A 33 -8.01 -11.42 -9.55
CA ASP A 33 -7.18 -12.58 -9.18
C ASP A 33 -5.88 -12.18 -8.45
N ASN A 34 -5.41 -10.95 -8.67
CA ASN A 34 -4.26 -10.37 -7.96
C ASN A 34 -4.51 -8.86 -7.72
N PRO A 35 -5.40 -8.52 -6.78
CA PRO A 35 -5.86 -7.14 -6.61
C PRO A 35 -4.80 -6.24 -5.98
N ALA A 36 -3.81 -6.82 -5.28
CA ALA A 36 -2.69 -6.13 -4.66
C ALA A 36 -1.62 -5.68 -5.67
N ARG A 37 -1.65 -6.21 -6.90
CA ARG A 37 -0.66 -5.88 -7.93
C ARG A 37 -0.65 -4.40 -8.22
N ASP A 38 0.55 -3.82 -8.13
CA ASP A 38 0.79 -2.43 -8.49
C ASP A 38 0.08 -1.42 -7.55
N GLN A 39 -0.19 -1.86 -6.31
CA GLN A 39 -0.83 -1.07 -5.24
C GLN A 39 0.13 -0.64 -4.12
N CYS A 40 1.38 -1.10 -4.12
CA CYS A 40 2.28 -1.01 -2.96
C CYS A 40 2.54 0.43 -2.49
N GLY A 41 2.87 1.34 -3.41
CA GLY A 41 3.20 2.73 -3.08
C GLY A 41 2.03 3.45 -2.41
N VAL A 42 0.85 3.43 -3.05
CA VAL A 42 -0.34 4.10 -2.53
C VAL A 42 -0.83 3.46 -1.23
N THR A 43 -0.77 2.13 -1.12
CA THR A 43 -1.15 1.40 0.09
C THR A 43 -0.23 1.74 1.25
N ALA A 44 1.09 1.73 1.02
CA ALA A 44 2.06 2.09 2.05
C ALA A 44 1.84 3.51 2.58
N MET A 45 1.52 4.48 1.72
CA MET A 45 1.21 5.84 2.13
C MET A 45 -0.06 5.93 3.00
N VAL A 46 -1.13 5.25 2.59
CA VAL A 46 -2.40 5.21 3.35
C VAL A 46 -2.19 4.56 4.71
N LEU A 47 -1.50 3.42 4.77
CA LEU A 47 -1.19 2.76 6.05
C LEU A 47 -0.35 3.65 6.96
N ASN A 48 0.60 4.38 6.39
CA ASN A 48 1.44 5.30 7.15
C ASN A 48 0.64 6.49 7.71
N ASP A 49 -0.44 6.94 7.05
CA ASP A 49 -1.33 7.96 7.64
C ASP A 49 -2.15 7.41 8.82
N LEU A 50 -2.55 6.14 8.75
CA LEU A 50 -3.41 5.52 9.74
C LEU A 50 -2.63 5.05 10.98
N MET A 51 -1.39 4.59 10.78
CA MET A 51 -0.60 3.91 11.82
C MET A 51 0.71 4.61 12.15
N GLY A 52 1.15 5.59 11.35
CA GLY A 52 2.49 6.15 11.44
C GLY A 52 3.56 5.13 11.06
N GLY A 53 4.71 5.21 11.74
CA GLY A 53 5.87 4.35 11.49
C GLY A 53 6.73 4.82 10.32
N GLU A 54 7.63 3.94 9.91
CA GLU A 54 8.59 4.20 8.85
C GLU A 54 8.05 3.70 7.50
N LEU A 55 8.17 4.51 6.45
CA LEU A 55 8.02 4.02 5.09
C LEU A 55 9.32 3.32 4.69
N VAL A 56 9.21 2.10 4.19
CA VAL A 56 10.35 1.30 3.76
C VAL A 56 10.24 1.02 2.28
N ARG A 57 11.35 1.13 1.56
CA ARG A 57 11.46 0.80 0.15
C ARG A 57 12.51 -0.26 -0.09
N GLY A 58 12.11 -1.35 -0.72
CA GLY A 58 12.96 -2.43 -1.19
C GLY A 58 13.01 -2.48 -2.72
N GLU A 59 13.89 -3.32 -3.24
CA GLU A 59 14.09 -3.52 -4.67
C GLU A 59 13.43 -4.82 -5.11
N VAL A 60 12.67 -4.79 -6.21
CA VAL A 60 12.08 -5.98 -6.82
C VAL A 60 13.04 -6.49 -7.88
N HIS A 61 13.40 -7.77 -7.80
CA HIS A 61 14.28 -8.45 -8.73
C HIS A 61 13.57 -9.60 -9.46
N VAL A 62 13.88 -9.78 -10.73
CA VAL A 62 13.53 -10.95 -11.54
C VAL A 62 14.81 -11.44 -12.21
N ASP A 63 15.11 -12.74 -12.09
CA ASP A 63 16.32 -13.36 -12.64
C ASP A 63 17.63 -12.63 -12.25
N GLY A 64 17.65 -12.04 -11.06
CA GLY A 64 18.80 -11.29 -10.52
C GLY A 64 18.90 -9.83 -10.98
N GLU A 65 18.00 -9.35 -11.84
CA GLU A 65 17.97 -7.96 -12.30
C GLU A 65 16.90 -7.14 -11.58
N ARG A 66 17.24 -5.93 -11.14
CA ARG A 66 16.29 -5.01 -10.49
C ARG A 66 15.31 -4.44 -11.51
N VAL A 67 14.04 -4.75 -11.35
CA VAL A 67 12.96 -4.31 -12.26
C VAL A 67 12.09 -3.20 -11.68
N ASP A 68 11.96 -3.10 -10.36
CA ASP A 68 11.08 -2.11 -9.72
C ASP A 68 11.47 -1.84 -8.25
N PHE A 69 10.68 -1.00 -7.57
CA PHE A 69 10.70 -0.81 -6.13
C PHE A 69 9.40 -1.27 -5.48
N HIS A 70 9.51 -1.84 -4.29
CA HIS A 70 8.39 -2.22 -3.44
C HIS A 70 8.35 -1.37 -2.18
N TRP A 71 7.16 -1.05 -1.70
CA TRP A 71 6.95 -0.18 -0.55
C TRP A 71 6.07 -0.85 0.51
N TRP A 72 6.46 -0.72 1.77
CA TRP A 72 5.71 -1.20 2.93
C TRP A 72 5.96 -0.30 4.15
N ASN A 73 5.31 -0.60 5.27
CA ASN A 73 5.49 0.12 6.52
C ASN A 73 6.26 -0.71 7.53
N ARG A 74 7.07 -0.06 8.37
CA ARG A 74 7.68 -0.65 9.55
C ARG A 74 7.22 0.07 10.80
N LEU A 75 6.64 -0.67 11.73
CA LEU A 75 6.01 -0.13 12.94
C LEU A 75 6.83 -0.48 14.19
N GLY A 76 6.87 0.45 15.14
CA GLY A 76 7.40 0.23 16.50
C GLY A 76 8.79 -0.41 16.52
N MET A 77 8.88 -1.60 17.14
CA MET A 77 10.13 -2.37 17.34
C MET A 77 10.64 -3.07 16.05
N GLY A 78 10.31 -2.56 14.86
CA GLY A 78 10.75 -3.11 13.59
C GLY A 78 9.81 -4.14 12.96
N ILE A 79 8.51 -4.09 13.28
CA ILE A 79 7.51 -4.99 12.70
C ILE A 79 7.15 -4.50 11.31
N ASP A 80 7.49 -5.27 10.28
CA ASP A 80 7.09 -4.97 8.90
C ASP A 80 5.61 -5.32 8.67
N VAL A 81 4.86 -4.35 8.15
CA VAL A 81 3.47 -4.47 7.71
C VAL A 81 3.42 -4.19 6.21
N ASP A 82 3.21 -5.26 5.44
CA ASP A 82 3.10 -5.23 3.99
C ASP A 82 1.81 -5.95 3.56
N LEU A 83 0.77 -5.15 3.33
CA LEU A 83 -0.52 -5.67 2.87
C LEU A 83 -0.52 -6.01 1.38
N THR A 84 0.58 -5.78 0.66
CA THR A 84 0.69 -5.99 -0.78
C THR A 84 1.76 -7.04 -1.12
N ARG A 85 2.19 -7.83 -0.13
CA ARG A 85 3.26 -8.83 -0.30
C ARG A 85 2.87 -9.93 -1.28
N GLU A 86 1.60 -10.30 -1.32
CA GLU A 86 1.02 -11.32 -2.19
C GLU A 86 1.00 -10.93 -3.67
N GLN A 87 1.36 -9.70 -4.03
CA GLN A 87 1.37 -9.28 -5.42
C GLN A 87 2.45 -9.95 -6.27
N PHE A 88 3.49 -10.46 -5.62
CA PHE A 88 4.68 -10.99 -6.26
C PHE A 88 4.50 -12.44 -6.67
N ARG A 89 4.95 -12.74 -7.88
CA ARG A 89 5.04 -14.10 -8.40
C ARG A 89 6.27 -14.81 -7.84
N PRO A 90 6.36 -16.15 -7.94
CA PRO A 90 7.50 -16.90 -7.42
C PRO A 90 8.86 -16.45 -7.97
N GLU A 91 8.90 -15.94 -9.20
CA GLU A 91 10.10 -15.40 -9.86
C GLU A 91 10.52 -14.00 -9.37
N GLU A 92 9.64 -13.28 -8.66
CA GLU A 92 9.89 -11.93 -8.18
C GLU A 92 10.34 -11.94 -6.72
N THR A 93 11.54 -11.41 -6.47
CA THR A 93 12.09 -11.32 -5.11
C THR A 93 12.24 -9.86 -4.69
N VAL A 94 11.71 -9.53 -3.50
CA VAL A 94 11.95 -8.23 -2.85
C VAL A 94 13.18 -8.35 -1.96
N THR A 95 14.15 -7.45 -2.15
CA THR A 95 15.40 -7.42 -1.39
C THR A 95 15.67 -6.03 -0.80
N GLY A 96 16.50 -5.99 0.24
CA GLY A 96 16.85 -4.75 0.91
C GLY A 96 15.72 -4.20 1.77
N GLY A 97 15.61 -2.87 1.84
CA GLY A 97 14.66 -2.17 2.71
C GLY A 97 15.30 -0.97 3.36
N VAL A 98 15.32 0.16 2.65
CA VAL A 98 15.79 1.43 3.19
C VAL A 98 14.61 2.22 3.74
N VAL A 99 14.78 2.84 4.89
CA VAL A 99 13.79 3.79 5.42
C VAL A 99 13.81 5.04 4.55
N VAL A 100 12.65 5.44 4.07
CA VAL A 100 12.45 6.62 3.25
C VAL A 100 11.62 7.62 4.04
N PRO A 101 12.09 8.86 4.25
CA PRO A 101 11.28 9.91 4.86
C PRO A 101 10.01 10.13 4.05
N ARG A 102 8.86 10.28 4.73
CA ARG A 102 7.60 10.58 4.06
C ARG A 102 7.67 11.97 3.42
N PRO A 103 7.60 12.10 2.09
CA PRO A 103 7.60 13.41 1.45
C PRO A 103 6.27 14.12 1.72
N PRO A 104 6.26 15.44 1.93
CA PRO A 104 5.03 16.23 1.99
C PRO A 104 4.16 15.97 0.77
N VAL A 105 2.84 15.84 0.97
CA VAL A 105 1.88 15.57 -0.11
C VAL A 105 2.02 16.60 -1.24
N THR A 106 2.37 17.86 -0.94
CA THR A 106 2.61 18.92 -1.95
C THR A 106 3.75 18.63 -2.94
N GLU A 107 4.69 17.76 -2.59
CA GLU A 107 5.86 17.42 -3.42
C GLU A 107 5.61 16.22 -4.35
N TRP A 108 4.47 15.55 -4.20
CA TRP A 108 4.19 14.34 -4.96
C TRP A 108 3.88 14.66 -6.42
N ARG A 109 4.69 14.09 -7.32
CA ARG A 109 4.58 14.24 -8.78
C ARG A 109 3.86 13.09 -9.47
N ARG A 110 3.70 11.95 -8.78
CA ARG A 110 3.08 10.72 -9.30
C ARG A 110 2.16 10.14 -8.23
N LEU A 111 1.12 9.45 -8.65
CA LEU A 111 0.21 8.66 -7.81
C LEU A 111 -0.58 9.43 -6.76
N ARG A 112 -0.70 10.76 -6.90
CA ARG A 112 -1.48 11.58 -5.97
C ARG A 112 -2.96 11.21 -6.02
N GLU A 113 -3.53 11.16 -7.23
CA GLU A 113 -4.95 10.90 -7.44
C GLU A 113 -5.33 9.49 -6.97
N GLU A 114 -4.50 8.49 -7.28
CA GLU A 114 -4.66 7.10 -6.87
C GLU A 114 -4.61 6.96 -5.35
N TYR A 115 -3.66 7.64 -4.70
CA TYR A 115 -3.57 7.67 -3.24
C TYR A 115 -4.78 8.36 -2.62
N GLU A 116 -5.19 9.53 -3.13
CA GLU A 116 -6.34 10.28 -2.60
C GLU A 116 -7.62 9.45 -2.71
N LEU A 117 -7.80 8.77 -3.84
CA LEU A 117 -8.91 7.85 -4.08
C LEU A 117 -8.90 6.65 -3.12
N LEU A 118 -7.75 5.97 -3.00
CA LEU A 118 -7.61 4.83 -2.09
C LEU A 118 -7.87 5.27 -0.64
N ARG A 119 -7.27 6.38 -0.22
CA ARG A 119 -7.43 6.95 1.12
C ARG A 119 -8.90 7.25 1.43
N ALA A 120 -9.60 7.90 0.50
CA ALA A 120 -11.02 8.24 0.68
C ALA A 120 -11.86 6.97 0.90
N ARG A 121 -11.70 5.97 0.02
CA ARG A 121 -12.43 4.69 0.13
C ARG A 121 -12.14 3.94 1.44
N VAL A 122 -10.87 3.92 1.86
CA VAL A 122 -10.46 3.27 3.13
C VAL A 122 -11.09 3.98 4.32
N VAL A 123 -11.01 5.31 4.38
CA VAL A 123 -11.60 6.10 5.47
C VAL A 123 -13.12 5.91 5.52
N ASP A 124 -13.80 5.93 4.38
CA ASP A 124 -15.26 5.72 4.31
C ASP A 124 -15.65 4.35 4.86
N LYS A 125 -14.94 3.29 4.48
CA LYS A 125 -15.19 1.92 5.00
C LYS A 125 -14.93 1.83 6.50
N LEU A 126 -13.84 2.42 7.00
CA LEU A 126 -13.54 2.43 8.43
C LEU A 126 -14.61 3.17 9.24
N ASN A 127 -15.12 4.30 8.73
CA ASN A 127 -16.21 5.03 9.36
C ASN A 127 -17.52 4.20 9.40
N GLN A 128 -17.84 3.49 8.32
CA GLN A 128 -19.01 2.60 8.27
C GLN A 128 -18.90 1.44 9.28
N LEU A 129 -17.71 0.85 9.42
CA LEU A 129 -17.45 -0.20 10.40
C LEU A 129 -17.61 0.29 11.84
N GLN A 130 -17.19 1.52 12.12
CA GLN A 130 -17.36 2.11 13.45
C GLN A 130 -18.81 2.51 13.74
N ALA A 131 -19.58 2.91 12.73
CA ALA A 131 -21.00 3.26 12.89
C ALA A 131 -21.92 2.04 13.11
N THR A 132 -21.41 0.83 12.83
CA THR A 132 -22.15 -0.44 12.98
C THR A 132 -21.76 -1.23 14.24
N MET A 133 -20.81 -0.74 15.03
CA MET A 133 -20.43 -1.25 16.35
C MET A 133 -21.16 -0.52 17.47
#